data_AF-C6AYY4-F1
#
_entry.id   AF-C6AYY4-F1
#
_cell.length_a   1.000
_cell.length_b   1.000
_cell.length_c   1.000
_cell.angle_alpha   90.00
_cell.angle_beta   90.00
_cell.angle_gamma   90.00
#
_symmetry.space_group_name_H-M   'P 1'
#
loop_
_entity.id
_entity.type
_entity.pdbx_description
1 polymer ?
#
loop_
_entity_poly.entity_id
_entity_poly.type
_entity_poly.pdbx_seq_one_letter_code
_entity_poly.pdbx_strand_id
1 'polypeptide(L)'
;MKRISILFVCMGNICRSPLAEGIFGHLVAEAGLTGDFTVASAGTGSWHEGDPPDRRSIATAKNHGIDISGQRARRIQSRDFMDFDLILAMDRDNLAALKKSAPHGANIHLFGDAALGTGENIPDPYYGGPEGFELVYTRLLTGCCRLLETLGVERASCNGNTSSVR
;
A
#
# COMPACT_ATOMS: atom_id res chain seq x y z
N MET A 1 -8.22 -14.02 15.17
CA MET A 1 -6.99 -14.21 14.35
C MET A 1 -6.30 -12.87 14.19
N LYS A 2 -4.97 -12.85 14.07
CA LYS A 2 -4.20 -11.61 13.85
C LYS A 2 -4.48 -11.08 12.43
N ARG A 3 -4.79 -9.80 12.29
CA ARG A 3 -4.95 -9.13 10.98
C ARG A 3 -3.57 -8.88 10.38
N ILE A 4 -3.47 -8.94 9.06
CA ILE A 4 -2.26 -8.54 8.33
C ILE A 4 -2.30 -7.01 8.16
N SER A 5 -1.32 -6.32 8.71
CA SER A 5 -1.21 -4.87 8.57
C SER A 5 -0.24 -4.47 7.44
N ILE A 6 -0.72 -3.68 6.47
CA ILE A 6 0.05 -3.21 5.31
C ILE A 6 0.09 -1.68 5.28
N LEU A 7 1.30 -1.13 5.12
CA LEU A 7 1.53 0.31 4.97
C LEU A 7 2.14 0.62 3.60
N PHE A 8 1.43 1.40 2.79
CA PHE A 8 1.96 1.93 1.54
C PHE A 8 2.69 3.26 1.76
N VAL A 9 3.89 3.41 1.21
CA VAL A 9 4.72 4.61 1.47
C VAL A 9 5.21 5.23 0.18
N CYS A 10 4.89 6.53 -0.01
CA CYS A 10 5.52 7.36 -1.01
C CYS A 10 6.23 8.57 -0.39
N MET A 11 6.70 9.54 -1.18
CA MET A 11 7.38 10.71 -0.63
C MET A 11 6.45 11.64 0.17
N GLY A 12 5.39 12.15 -0.48
CA GLY A 12 4.51 13.18 0.09
C GLY A 12 3.18 12.68 0.66
N ASN A 13 2.85 11.40 0.52
CA ASN A 13 1.57 10.81 0.92
C ASN A 13 0.31 11.48 0.37
N ILE A 14 0.38 12.07 -0.83
CA ILE A 14 -0.78 12.70 -1.48
C ILE A 14 -1.15 12.06 -2.82
N CYS A 15 -0.21 11.43 -3.54
CA CYS A 15 -0.49 10.83 -4.86
C CYS A 15 -0.56 9.30 -4.80
N ARG A 16 0.60 8.64 -4.77
CA ARG A 16 0.76 7.20 -5.00
C ARG A 16 0.29 6.34 -3.83
N SER A 17 0.76 6.61 -2.61
CA SER A 17 0.43 5.76 -1.45
C SER A 17 -1.03 5.86 -0.99
N PRO A 18 -1.71 7.02 -1.00
CA PRO A 18 -3.16 7.10 -0.76
C PRO A 18 -3.97 6.31 -1.79
N LEU A 19 -3.56 6.38 -3.06
CA LEU A 19 -4.21 5.64 -4.13
C LEU A 19 -4.07 4.13 -3.93
N ALA A 20 -2.87 3.66 -3.54
CA ALA A 20 -2.63 2.27 -3.21
C ALA A 20 -3.46 1.79 -2.00
N GLU A 21 -3.55 2.60 -0.94
CA GLU A 21 -4.41 2.33 0.22
C GLU A 21 -5.87 2.16 -0.20
N GLY A 22 -6.39 3.09 -1.01
CA GLY A 22 -7.77 3.03 -1.52
C GLY A 22 -8.04 1.80 -2.38
N ILE A 23 -7.15 1.51 -3.33
CA ILE A 23 -7.25 0.35 -4.22
C ILE A 23 -7.23 -0.96 -3.41
N PHE A 24 -6.23 -1.14 -2.55
CA PHE A 24 -6.11 -2.39 -1.81
C PHE A 24 -7.26 -2.57 -0.81
N GLY A 25 -7.67 -1.49 -0.13
CA GLY A 25 -8.83 -1.51 0.76
C GLY A 25 -10.13 -1.88 0.04
N HIS A 26 -10.33 -1.38 -1.19
CA HIS A 26 -11.46 -1.73 -2.04
C HIS A 26 -11.45 -3.22 -2.41
N LEU A 27 -10.34 -3.74 -2.92
CA LEU A 27 -10.20 -5.16 -3.28
C LEU A 27 -10.43 -6.10 -2.09
N VAL A 28 -9.90 -5.73 -0.91
CA VAL A 28 -10.12 -6.48 0.33
C VAL A 28 -11.61 -6.51 0.70
N ALA A 29 -12.33 -5.39 0.52
CA ALA A 29 -13.76 -5.33 0.80
C ALA A 29 -14.57 -6.17 -0.20
N GLU A 30 -14.25 -6.10 -1.49
CA GLU A 30 -14.90 -6.93 -2.53
C GLU A 30 -14.67 -8.42 -2.30
N ALA A 31 -13.51 -8.81 -1.78
CA ALA A 31 -13.19 -10.19 -1.42
C ALA A 31 -13.83 -10.65 -0.09
N GLY A 32 -14.52 -9.77 0.64
CA GLY A 32 -15.10 -10.08 1.96
C GLY A 32 -14.06 -10.26 3.08
N LEU A 33 -12.85 -9.71 2.91
CA LEU A 33 -11.70 -9.91 3.80
C LEU A 33 -11.40 -8.68 4.68
N THR A 34 -12.33 -7.72 4.80
CA THR A 34 -12.10 -6.49 5.59
C THR A 34 -11.69 -6.76 7.04
N GLY A 35 -12.19 -7.83 7.65
CA GLY A 35 -11.82 -8.23 9.01
C GLY A 35 -10.39 -8.74 9.16
N ASP A 36 -9.70 -9.01 8.05
CA ASP A 36 -8.42 -9.71 8.00
C ASP A 36 -7.23 -8.82 7.71
N PHE A 37 -7.48 -7.59 7.24
CA PHE A 37 -6.44 -6.64 6.88
C PHE A 37 -6.58 -5.34 7.66
N THR A 38 -5.45 -4.66 7.85
CA THR A 38 -5.40 -3.27 8.26
C THR A 38 -4.52 -2.56 7.24
N VAL A 39 -5.08 -1.56 6.57
CA VAL A 39 -4.45 -0.94 5.39
C VAL A 39 -4.33 0.54 5.67
N ALA A 40 -3.15 1.10 5.43
CA ALA A 40 -2.90 2.53 5.58
C ALA A 40 -1.83 2.99 4.60
N SER A 41 -1.64 4.31 4.55
CA SER A 41 -0.54 4.94 3.84
C SER A 41 0.20 5.97 4.69
N ALA A 42 1.43 6.27 4.28
CA ALA A 42 2.27 7.31 4.87
C ALA A 42 3.24 7.91 3.84
N GLY A 43 3.91 8.97 4.28
CA GLY A 43 4.94 9.71 3.54
C GLY A 43 6.30 9.60 4.21
N THR A 44 7.38 9.58 3.44
CA THR A 44 8.73 9.72 4.02
C THR A 44 9.01 11.15 4.50
N GLY A 45 8.36 12.15 3.88
CA GLY A 45 8.37 13.54 4.31
C GLY A 45 7.08 13.98 5.01
N SER A 46 7.07 15.23 5.48
CA SER A 46 5.95 15.86 6.21
C SER A 46 5.38 17.11 5.52
N TRP A 47 5.72 17.36 4.24
CA TRP A 47 5.31 18.58 3.54
C TRP A 47 3.80 18.77 3.40
N HIS A 48 3.05 17.66 3.43
CA HIS A 48 1.60 17.63 3.24
C HIS A 48 0.88 17.06 4.46
N GLU A 49 1.50 17.05 5.64
CA GLU A 49 0.87 16.45 6.82
C GLU A 49 -0.46 17.13 7.16
N GLY A 50 -1.54 16.34 7.19
CA GLY A 50 -2.91 16.80 7.38
C GLY A 50 -3.67 17.14 6.09
N ASP A 51 -3.00 17.21 4.93
CA ASP A 51 -3.66 17.50 3.66
C ASP A 51 -4.47 16.28 3.17
N PRO A 52 -5.55 16.48 2.40
CA PRO A 52 -6.17 15.40 1.65
C PRO A 52 -5.23 14.91 0.52
N PRO A 53 -5.50 13.74 -0.09
CA PRO A 53 -4.79 13.32 -1.28
C PRO A 53 -4.91 14.35 -2.42
N ASP A 54 -3.95 14.34 -3.34
CA ASP A 54 -3.95 15.20 -4.51
C ASP A 54 -5.28 15.02 -5.26
N ARG A 55 -5.91 16.15 -5.63
CA ARG A 55 -7.20 16.17 -6.34
C ARG A 55 -7.24 15.25 -7.57
N ARG A 56 -6.12 15.08 -8.27
CA ARG A 56 -5.99 14.19 -9.44
C ARG A 56 -5.98 12.73 -9.02
N SER A 57 -5.34 12.40 -7.91
CA SER A 57 -5.40 11.06 -7.30
C SER A 57 -6.83 10.72 -6.86
N ILE A 58 -7.51 11.67 -6.20
CA ILE A 58 -8.94 11.53 -5.83
C ILE A 58 -9.80 11.32 -7.07
N ALA A 59 -9.61 12.13 -8.12
CA ALA A 59 -10.37 12.02 -9.36
C ALA A 59 -10.16 10.67 -10.05
N THR A 60 -8.91 10.22 -10.18
CA THR A 60 -8.58 8.91 -10.74
C THR A 60 -9.20 7.79 -9.91
N ALA A 61 -9.05 7.76 -8.58
CA ALA A 61 -9.70 6.77 -7.73
C ALA A 61 -11.22 6.74 -7.94
N LYS A 62 -11.85 7.93 -7.96
CA LYS A 62 -13.29 8.08 -8.13
C LYS A 62 -13.79 7.58 -9.48
N ASN A 63 -13.00 7.76 -10.55
CA ASN A 63 -13.32 7.22 -11.89
C ASN A 63 -13.43 5.69 -11.89
N HIS A 64 -12.77 5.03 -10.94
CA HIS A 64 -12.83 3.59 -10.73
C HIS A 64 -13.69 3.18 -9.52
N GLY A 65 -14.56 4.07 -9.03
CA GLY A 65 -15.51 3.76 -7.96
C GLY A 65 -14.94 3.78 -6.54
N ILE A 66 -13.73 4.30 -6.34
CA ILE A 66 -13.03 4.35 -5.05
C ILE A 66 -12.99 5.80 -4.53
N ASP A 67 -13.42 6.03 -3.29
CA ASP A 67 -13.29 7.33 -2.63
C ASP A 67 -12.13 7.37 -1.64
N ILE A 68 -11.11 8.16 -1.96
CA ILE A 68 -9.95 8.40 -1.08
C ILE A 68 -9.95 9.82 -0.46
N SER A 69 -10.99 10.63 -0.70
CA SER A 69 -11.04 12.04 -0.25
C SER A 69 -11.05 12.21 1.28
N GLY A 70 -11.44 11.16 2.00
CA GLY A 70 -11.40 11.10 3.46
C GLY A 70 -10.01 10.82 4.06
N GLN A 71 -9.05 10.34 3.27
CA GLN A 71 -7.71 10.05 3.75
C GLN A 71 -6.94 11.33 4.09
N ARG A 72 -5.94 11.23 4.96
CA ARG A 72 -5.11 12.38 5.36
C ARG A 72 -3.65 12.00 5.30
N ALA A 73 -2.89 12.82 4.59
CA ALA A 73 -1.47 12.66 4.46
C ALA A 73 -0.80 12.76 5.84
N ARG A 74 0.12 11.85 6.10
CA ARG A 74 0.91 11.82 7.34
C ARG A 74 2.32 11.36 7.05
N ARG A 75 3.26 11.77 7.90
CA ARG A 75 4.61 11.21 7.87
C ARG A 75 4.63 9.82 8.53
N ILE A 76 5.49 8.95 8.04
CA ILE A 76 5.80 7.68 8.72
C ILE A 76 6.44 7.97 10.08
N GLN A 77 6.03 7.21 11.09
CA GLN A 77 6.47 7.31 12.47
C GLN A 77 7.24 6.05 12.88
N SER A 78 8.10 6.14 13.89
CA SER A 78 8.88 4.99 14.36
C SER A 78 8.02 3.78 14.78
N ARG A 79 6.80 4.03 15.28
CA ARG A 79 5.85 2.96 15.61
C ARG A 79 5.32 2.20 14.41
N ASP A 80 5.27 2.82 13.22
CA ASP A 80 4.76 2.16 12.02
C ASP A 80 5.60 0.93 11.66
N PHE A 81 6.91 0.96 11.93
CA PHE A 81 7.81 -0.18 11.71
C PHE A 81 7.53 -1.38 12.62
N MET A 82 6.75 -1.18 13.70
CA MET A 82 6.33 -2.23 14.63
C MET A 82 4.85 -2.60 14.44
N ASP A 83 4.02 -1.62 14.08
CA ASP A 83 2.57 -1.78 13.93
C ASP A 83 2.18 -2.46 12.60
N PHE A 84 3.02 -2.33 11.57
CA PHE A 84 2.77 -2.89 10.24
C PHE A 84 3.63 -4.14 9.95
N ASP A 85 2.96 -5.24 9.60
CA ASP A 85 3.59 -6.51 9.22
C ASP A 85 4.33 -6.40 7.87
N LEU A 86 3.88 -5.49 6.98
CA LEU A 86 4.48 -5.24 5.67
C LEU A 86 4.45 -3.75 5.30
N ILE A 87 5.61 -3.19 4.94
CA ILE A 87 5.74 -1.81 4.46
C ILE A 87 6.21 -1.81 3.01
N LEU A 88 5.44 -1.17 2.13
CA LEU A 88 5.66 -1.16 0.69
C LEU A 88 6.02 0.24 0.19
N ALA A 89 7.28 0.41 -0.23
CA ALA A 89 7.81 1.63 -0.80
C ALA A 89 7.45 1.74 -2.29
N MET A 90 6.97 2.92 -2.73
CA MET A 90 6.57 3.13 -4.13
C MET A 90 7.76 3.20 -5.09
N ASP A 91 8.90 3.70 -4.64
CA ASP A 91 10.13 3.78 -5.41
C ASP A 91 11.36 3.49 -4.55
N ARG A 92 12.53 3.39 -5.20
CA ARG A 92 13.82 3.13 -4.55
C ARG A 92 14.27 4.24 -3.59
N ASP A 93 13.89 5.49 -3.83
CA ASP A 93 14.23 6.60 -2.93
C ASP A 93 13.42 6.50 -1.64
N ASN A 94 12.14 6.13 -1.74
CA ASN A 94 11.29 5.85 -0.59
C ASN A 94 11.82 4.65 0.18
N LEU A 95 12.23 3.58 -0.52
CA LEU A 95 12.82 2.41 0.11
C LEU A 95 14.12 2.75 0.85
N ALA A 96 15.00 3.55 0.25
CA ALA A 96 16.25 3.98 0.88
C ALA A 96 15.98 4.85 2.11
N ALA A 97 15.03 5.79 2.02
CA ALA A 97 14.62 6.64 3.14
C ALA A 97 14.05 5.82 4.31
N LEU A 98 13.22 4.81 4.02
CA LEU A 98 12.67 3.89 5.02
C LEU A 98 13.75 3.04 5.67
N LYS A 99 14.64 2.42 4.87
CA LYS A 99 15.74 1.60 5.41
C LYS A 99 16.70 2.40 6.30
N LYS A 100 16.85 3.71 6.05
CA LYS A 100 17.67 4.60 6.87
C LYS A 100 17.03 4.89 8.24
N SER A 101 15.71 4.93 8.33
CA SER A 101 14.98 5.27 9.56
C SER A 101 14.46 4.06 10.34
N ALA A 102 14.41 2.89 9.70
CA ALA A 102 13.84 1.69 10.28
C ALA A 102 14.74 1.05 11.36
N PRO A 103 14.15 0.50 12.43
CA PRO A 103 14.86 -0.42 13.31
C PRO A 103 15.22 -1.72 12.57
N HIS A 104 16.17 -2.48 13.13
CA HIS A 104 16.54 -3.78 12.58
C HIS A 104 15.34 -4.74 12.56
N GLY A 105 15.16 -5.46 11.45
CA GLY A 105 14.10 -6.46 11.29
C GLY A 105 12.77 -5.93 10.76
N ALA A 106 12.62 -4.63 10.48
CA ALA A 106 11.42 -4.11 9.83
C ALA A 106 11.23 -4.70 8.42
N ASN A 107 10.02 -5.18 8.13
CA ASN A 107 9.69 -5.84 6.88
C ASN A 107 9.33 -4.83 5.77
N ILE A 108 10.36 -4.36 5.05
CA ILE A 108 10.24 -3.24 4.09
C ILE A 108 10.68 -3.68 2.70
N HIS A 109 9.78 -3.55 1.72
CA HIS A 109 10.01 -3.95 0.34
C HIS A 109 9.66 -2.84 -0.66
N LEU A 110 10.25 -2.90 -1.85
CA LEU A 110 9.77 -2.14 -3.00
C LEU A 110 8.44 -2.75 -3.45
N PHE A 111 7.44 -1.92 -3.73
CA PHE A 111 6.15 -2.37 -4.26
C PHE A 111 6.32 -3.16 -5.55
N GLY A 112 7.16 -2.69 -6.47
CA GLY A 112 7.44 -3.40 -7.73
C GLY A 112 8.08 -4.78 -7.55
N ASP A 113 8.84 -5.00 -6.47
CA ASP A 113 9.38 -6.34 -6.14
C ASP A 113 8.27 -7.21 -5.54
N ALA A 114 7.63 -6.74 -4.46
CA ALA A 114 6.71 -7.55 -3.66
C ALA A 114 5.34 -7.80 -4.31
N ALA A 115 4.82 -6.82 -5.06
CA ALA A 115 3.47 -6.85 -5.62
C ALA A 115 3.46 -7.13 -7.13
N LEU A 116 4.48 -6.68 -7.86
CA LEU A 116 4.55 -6.86 -9.32
C LEU A 116 5.52 -7.97 -9.76
N GLY A 117 6.57 -8.25 -8.97
CA GLY A 117 7.65 -9.17 -9.36
C GLY A 117 8.56 -8.62 -10.46
N THR A 118 8.54 -7.30 -10.68
CA THR A 118 9.30 -6.61 -11.75
C THR A 118 10.46 -5.79 -11.22
N GLY A 119 10.43 -5.41 -9.94
CA GLY A 119 11.40 -4.49 -9.33
C GLY A 119 11.37 -3.08 -9.90
N GLU A 120 10.30 -2.72 -10.62
CA GLU A 120 10.11 -1.38 -11.15
C GLU A 120 9.68 -0.39 -10.05
N ASN A 121 9.97 0.90 -10.27
CA ASN A 121 9.41 1.96 -9.44
C ASN A 121 7.99 2.29 -9.93
N ILE A 122 7.11 2.64 -9.01
CA ILE A 122 5.86 3.32 -9.35
C ILE A 122 6.18 4.80 -9.63
N PRO A 123 6.05 5.27 -10.88
CA PRO A 123 6.47 6.60 -11.28
C PRO A 123 5.69 7.67 -10.53
N ASP A 124 6.34 8.78 -10.16
CA ASP A 124 5.67 9.89 -9.50
C ASP A 124 4.84 10.70 -10.52
N PRO A 125 3.51 10.75 -10.40
CA PRO A 125 2.66 11.45 -11.36
C PRO A 125 2.54 12.95 -11.06
N TYR A 126 3.17 13.47 -10.00
CA TYR A 126 2.89 14.81 -9.47
C TYR A 126 3.07 15.96 -10.48
N TYR A 127 4.10 15.89 -11.33
CA TYR A 127 4.37 16.87 -12.39
C TYR A 127 3.75 16.48 -13.75
N GLY A 128 3.00 15.38 -13.80
CA GLY A 128 2.32 14.87 -14.99
C GLY A 128 0.85 15.30 -15.10
N GLY A 129 0.23 14.87 -16.20
CA GLY A 129 -1.19 15.02 -16.49
C GLY A 129 -2.04 13.83 -16.00
N PRO A 130 -3.36 13.84 -16.31
CA PRO A 130 -4.28 12.76 -15.97
C PRO A 130 -3.80 11.36 -16.42
N GLU A 131 -3.14 11.28 -17.58
CA GLU A 131 -2.61 10.03 -18.13
C GLU A 131 -1.55 9.40 -17.21
N GLY A 132 -0.76 10.23 -16.53
CA GLY A 132 0.22 9.77 -15.53
C GLY A 132 -0.45 9.16 -14.30
N PHE A 133 -1.57 9.74 -13.85
CA PHE A 133 -2.33 9.19 -12.73
C PHE A 133 -3.03 7.88 -13.10
N GLU A 134 -3.60 7.75 -14.30
CA GLU A 134 -4.20 6.49 -14.77
C GLU A 134 -3.17 5.38 -14.97
N LEU A 135 -1.96 5.72 -15.45
CA LEU A 135 -0.86 4.76 -15.54
C LEU A 135 -0.48 4.24 -14.14
N VAL A 136 -0.33 5.13 -13.17
CA VAL A 136 -0.04 4.78 -11.78
C VAL A 136 -1.17 3.92 -11.20
N TYR A 137 -2.43 4.31 -11.40
CA TYR A 137 -3.59 3.52 -10.97
C TYR A 137 -3.53 2.09 -11.51
N THR A 138 -3.30 1.93 -12.82
CA THR A 138 -3.25 0.61 -13.47
C THR A 138 -2.15 -0.27 -12.89
N ARG A 139 -0.98 0.30 -12.61
CA ARG A 139 0.14 -0.42 -11.98
C ARG A 139 -0.16 -0.79 -10.53
N LEU A 140 -0.73 0.13 -9.76
CA LEU A 140 -1.13 -0.13 -8.39
C LEU A 140 -2.23 -1.19 -8.30
N LEU A 141 -3.25 -1.14 -9.16
CA LEU A 141 -4.31 -2.14 -9.25
C LEU A 141 -3.73 -3.52 -9.53
N THR A 142 -2.88 -3.63 -10.56
CA THR A 142 -2.22 -4.90 -10.91
C THR A 142 -1.44 -5.48 -9.74
N GLY A 143 -0.65 -4.64 -9.05
CA GLY A 143 0.13 -5.08 -7.89
C GLY A 143 -0.75 -5.44 -6.70
N CYS A 144 -1.80 -4.66 -6.43
CA CYS A 144 -2.70 -4.92 -5.30
C CYS A 144 -3.48 -6.22 -5.49
N CYS A 145 -3.93 -6.55 -6.70
CA CYS A 145 -4.57 -7.84 -6.99
C CYS A 145 -3.62 -9.01 -6.71
N ARG A 146 -2.39 -8.97 -7.25
CA ARG A 146 -1.37 -10.01 -7.02
C ARG A 146 -0.97 -10.15 -5.56
N LEU A 147 -0.88 -9.02 -4.85
CA LEU A 147 -0.56 -8.98 -3.43
C LEU A 147 -1.69 -9.64 -2.62
N LEU A 148 -2.95 -9.32 -2.92
CA LEU A 148 -4.11 -9.93 -2.26
C LEU A 148 -4.19 -11.44 -2.51
N GLU A 149 -3.95 -11.89 -3.74
CA GLU A 149 -3.89 -13.31 -4.09
C GLU A 149 -2.80 -14.03 -3.28
N THR A 150 -1.60 -13.47 -3.22
CA THR A 150 -0.46 -14.07 -2.51
C THR A 150 -0.75 -14.20 -1.01
N LEU A 151 -1.19 -13.11 -0.38
CA LEU A 151 -1.51 -13.09 1.06
C LEU A 151 -2.78 -13.90 1.40
N GLY A 152 -3.72 -14.01 0.45
CA GLY A 152 -4.91 -14.85 0.56
C GLY A 152 -4.60 -16.34 0.46
N VAL A 153 -3.68 -16.73 -0.44
CA VAL A 153 -3.20 -18.12 -0.59
C VAL A 153 -2.46 -18.57 0.66
N GLU A 154 -1.56 -17.76 1.22
CA GLU A 154 -0.89 -18.08 2.48
C GLU A 154 -1.89 -18.35 3.61
N ARG A 155 -3.00 -17.61 3.66
CA ARG A 155 -4.10 -17.87 4.60
C ARG A 155 -4.84 -19.18 4.33
N ALA A 156 -5.10 -19.51 3.06
CA ALA A 156 -5.71 -20.80 2.72
C ALA A 156 -4.80 -21.98 3.11
N SER A 157 -3.49 -21.83 2.92
CA SER A 157 -2.49 -22.85 3.28
C SER A 157 -2.32 -23.00 4.80
N CYS A 158 -2.47 -21.94 5.59
CA CYS A 158 -2.40 -22.02 7.06
C CYS A 158 -3.65 -22.60 7.74
N ASN A 159 -4.77 -22.77 7.02
CA ASN A 159 -5.98 -23.39 7.55
C ASN A 159 -6.02 -24.93 7.34
N GLY A 160 -4.99 -25.52 6.72
CA GLY A 160 -4.88 -26.96 6.50
C GLY A 160 -3.81 -27.62 7.38
N ASN A 161 -4.17 -27.92 8.64
CA ASN A 161 -3.75 -29.10 9.43
C ASN A 161 -3.66 -28.81 10.94
N THR A 162 -4.79 -28.97 11.63
CA THR A 162 -4.77 -29.62 12.95
C THR A 162 -5.96 -30.57 13.04
N SER A 163 -5.71 -31.83 12.73
CA SER A 163 -6.46 -32.95 13.33
C SER A 163 -5.58 -34.18 13.29
N SER A 164 -4.88 -34.38 14.41
CA SER A 164 -4.47 -35.70 14.85
C SER A 164 -5.72 -36.55 15.03
N VAL A 165 -5.80 -37.71 14.36
CA VAL A 165 -6.57 -38.84 14.86
C VAL A 165 -5.74 -40.10 14.68
N ARG A 166 -5.34 -40.60 15.86
CA ARG A 166 -4.93 -41.95 16.28
C ARG A 166 -4.92 -43.07 15.26
#